data_AF-V4TSC1-F1
#
_entry.id   AF-V4TSC1-F1
#
_cell.length_a   1.000
_cell.length_b   1.000
_cell.length_c   1.000
_cell.angle_alpha   90.00
_cell.angle_beta   90.00
_cell.angle_gamma   90.00
#
_symmetry.space_group_name_H-M   'P 1'
#
loop_
_entity.id
_entity.type
_entity.pdbx_description
1 polymer ?
#
loop_
_entity_poly.entity_id
_entity_poly.type
_entity_poly.pdbx_seq_one_letter_code
_entity_poly.pdbx_strand_id
1 'polypeptide(L)'
;MSSSPVEPETVVKNRHLGFLIWQSIPSTAIFLFFKLLVLSPRCSILTFLFTLSTFHVSQLAFSSALSFASSPPQPKRPVPPLRLAFSLLSSWSPDFHRRAVVSFTLMLFVAVAAASGFLSVASVCWLEGFDGVELFWRVGFRGFVCGLLYAFFYVYKQRWVLEFPIIQRPPFFSFKMGLPSAIKKALKLSGAAYLFSALPVVFRADQLKSEVAIGKFISEQITFYIGTFAVFLCWELDHHLHQ
;
A
#
# COMPACT_ATOMS: atom_id res chain seq x y z
N MET A 1 -45.43 5.16 -8.72
CA MET A 1 -44.46 4.14 -9.20
C MET A 1 -43.61 3.73 -8.00
N SER A 2 -43.86 2.55 -7.44
CA SER A 2 -43.03 1.98 -6.37
C SER A 2 -41.75 1.48 -7.03
N SER A 3 -40.60 2.09 -6.72
CA SER A 3 -39.31 1.59 -7.17
C SER A 3 -39.03 0.26 -6.48
N SER A 4 -38.78 -0.78 -7.26
CA SER A 4 -38.33 -2.08 -6.77
C SER A 4 -37.14 -1.90 -5.81
N PRO A 5 -37.08 -2.63 -4.69
CA PRO A 5 -35.95 -2.56 -3.77
C PRO A 5 -34.66 -2.91 -4.50
N VAL A 6 -33.63 -2.09 -4.32
CA VAL A 6 -32.31 -2.25 -4.93
C VAL A 6 -31.68 -3.53 -4.41
N GLU A 7 -31.23 -4.42 -5.31
CA GLU A 7 -30.64 -5.71 -4.94
C GLU A 7 -29.35 -5.51 -4.11
N PRO A 8 -29.12 -6.31 -3.06
CA PRO A 8 -27.99 -6.13 -2.15
C PRO A 8 -26.63 -6.18 -2.86
N GLU A 9 -26.51 -6.98 -3.92
CA GLU A 9 -25.28 -7.05 -4.73
C GLU A 9 -24.96 -5.73 -5.42
N THR A 10 -25.99 -5.03 -5.91
CA THR A 10 -25.82 -3.73 -6.56
C THR A 10 -25.39 -2.65 -5.57
N VAL A 11 -25.86 -2.72 -4.31
CA VAL A 11 -25.44 -1.82 -3.23
C VAL A 11 -23.95 -2.02 -2.89
N VAL A 12 -23.50 -3.28 -2.77
CA VAL A 12 -22.09 -3.60 -2.50
C VAL A 12 -21.20 -3.14 -3.65
N LYS A 13 -21.60 -3.40 -4.90
CA LYS A 13 -20.87 -2.94 -6.09
C LYS A 13 -20.76 -1.41 -6.14
N ASN A 14 -21.85 -0.70 -5.88
CA ASN A 14 -21.88 0.76 -5.88
C ASN A 14 -21.00 1.33 -4.75
N ARG A 15 -21.00 0.71 -3.57
CA ARG A 15 -20.12 1.10 -2.45
C ARG A 15 -18.66 0.87 -2.79
N HIS A 16 -18.32 -0.27 -3.39
CA HIS A 16 -16.97 -0.56 -3.83
C HIS A 16 -16.49 0.41 -4.91
N LEU A 17 -17.33 0.73 -5.88
CA LEU A 17 -17.01 1.73 -6.91
C LEU A 17 -16.84 3.12 -6.31
N GLY A 18 -17.70 3.51 -5.35
CA GLY A 18 -17.58 4.77 -4.63
C GLY A 18 -16.25 4.84 -3.86
N PHE A 19 -15.89 3.78 -3.13
CA PHE A 19 -14.58 3.65 -2.50
C PHE A 19 -13.44 3.82 -3.52
N LEU A 20 -13.54 3.16 -4.69
CA LEU A 20 -12.59 3.23 -5.79
C LEU A 20 -12.58 4.55 -6.60
N ILE A 21 -13.50 5.47 -6.34
CA ILE A 21 -13.40 6.84 -6.83
C ILE A 21 -12.74 7.72 -5.77
N TRP A 22 -13.16 7.58 -4.51
CA TRP A 22 -12.75 8.46 -3.41
C TRP A 22 -11.33 8.26 -2.90
N GLN A 23 -10.73 7.09 -3.12
CA GLN A 23 -9.32 6.80 -2.90
C GLN A 23 -8.42 7.37 -4.03
N SER A 24 -8.94 7.48 -5.25
CA SER A 24 -8.18 7.89 -6.43
C SER A 24 -7.88 9.39 -6.39
N ILE A 25 -8.86 10.21 -5.97
CA ILE A 25 -8.74 11.66 -5.83
C ILE A 25 -7.57 12.07 -4.90
N PRO A 26 -7.52 11.64 -3.63
CA PRO A 26 -6.41 11.99 -2.74
C PRO A 26 -5.10 11.35 -3.19
N SER A 27 -5.12 10.14 -3.74
CA SER A 27 -3.92 9.49 -4.27
C SER A 27 -3.29 10.29 -5.41
N THR A 28 -4.10 10.81 -6.34
CA THR A 28 -3.63 11.72 -7.40
C THR A 28 -3.05 12.99 -6.80
N ALA A 29 -3.76 13.63 -5.86
CA ALA A 29 -3.30 14.87 -5.24
C ALA A 29 -1.95 14.68 -4.51
N ILE A 30 -1.80 13.59 -3.77
CA ILE A 30 -0.56 13.21 -3.08
C ILE A 30 0.56 12.96 -4.09
N PHE A 31 0.30 12.18 -5.15
CA PHE A 31 1.29 11.92 -6.19
C PHE A 31 1.77 13.22 -6.84
N LEU A 32 0.84 14.08 -7.28
CA LEU A 32 1.18 15.36 -7.90
C LEU A 32 1.97 16.26 -6.96
N PHE A 33 1.55 16.36 -5.70
CA PHE A 33 2.25 17.16 -4.68
C PHE A 33 3.71 16.70 -4.52
N PHE A 34 3.92 15.40 -4.27
CA PHE A 34 5.27 14.89 -4.03
C PHE A 34 6.12 14.86 -5.29
N LYS A 35 5.55 14.48 -6.44
CA LYS A 35 6.29 14.38 -7.69
C LYS A 35 6.70 15.75 -8.24
N LEU A 36 5.77 16.72 -8.24
CA LEU A 36 6.00 18.02 -8.87
C LEU A 36 6.66 19.02 -7.91
N LEU A 37 6.21 19.08 -6.66
CA LEU A 37 6.63 20.14 -5.73
C LEU A 37 7.81 19.73 -4.85
N VAL A 38 7.93 18.44 -4.51
CA VAL A 38 8.95 17.98 -3.56
C VAL A 38 10.15 17.35 -4.27
N LEU A 39 9.92 16.44 -5.22
CA LEU A 39 10.98 15.68 -5.90
C LEU A 39 11.46 16.32 -7.23
N SER A 40 10.85 17.44 -7.65
CA SER A 40 11.14 18.22 -8.86
C SER A 40 10.77 17.52 -10.19
N PRO A 41 10.17 18.24 -11.16
CA PRO A 41 9.63 17.65 -12.39
C PRO A 41 10.68 17.45 -13.48
N ARG A 42 11.90 17.02 -13.14
CA ARG A 42 12.96 16.74 -14.13
C ARG A 42 12.68 15.44 -14.89
N CYS A 43 11.48 15.31 -15.46
CA CYS A 43 11.06 14.16 -16.23
C CYS A 43 10.32 14.65 -17.47
N SER A 44 10.55 13.99 -18.61
CA SER A 44 9.72 14.16 -19.80
C SER A 44 8.24 13.90 -19.48
N ILE A 45 7.35 14.52 -20.25
CA ILE A 45 5.89 14.34 -20.11
C ILE A 45 5.52 12.84 -20.23
N LEU A 46 6.20 12.10 -21.10
CA LEU A 46 5.97 10.67 -21.28
C LEU A 46 6.30 9.88 -20.00
N THR A 47 7.46 10.13 -19.39
CA THR A 47 7.85 9.51 -18.12
C THR A 47 6.92 9.90 -16.98
N PHE A 48 6.47 11.16 -16.96
CA PHE A 48 5.48 11.61 -15.99
C PHE A 48 4.15 10.84 -16.14
N LEU A 49 3.61 10.71 -17.35
CA LEU A 49 2.38 9.96 -17.60
C LEU A 49 2.54 8.46 -17.29
N PHE A 50 3.69 7.88 -17.60
CA PHE A 50 4.01 6.49 -17.28
C PHE A 50 4.07 6.27 -15.76
N THR A 51 4.78 7.12 -15.03
CA THR A 51 4.89 7.04 -13.56
C THR A 51 3.55 7.28 -12.88
N LEU A 52 2.74 8.21 -13.38
CA LEU A 52 1.38 8.44 -12.91
C LEU A 52 0.49 7.20 -13.12
N SER A 53 0.52 6.62 -14.32
CA SER A 53 -0.31 5.46 -14.67
C SER A 53 0.08 4.23 -13.84
N THR A 54 1.37 3.94 -13.74
CA THR A 54 1.89 2.82 -12.92
C THR A 54 1.58 3.00 -11.44
N PHE A 55 1.66 4.24 -10.92
CA PHE A 55 1.24 4.56 -9.57
C PHE A 55 -0.26 4.25 -9.37
N HIS A 56 -1.14 4.70 -10.26
CA HIS A 56 -2.58 4.43 -10.12
C HIS A 56 -2.94 2.95 -10.26
N VAL A 57 -2.28 2.20 -11.14
CA VAL A 57 -2.44 0.74 -11.24
C VAL A 57 -2.06 0.08 -9.91
N SER A 58 -0.95 0.51 -9.31
CA SER A 58 -0.50 -0.03 -8.02
C SER A 58 -1.45 0.29 -6.86
N GLN A 59 -2.02 1.50 -6.82
CA GLN A 59 -3.01 1.90 -5.83
C GLN A 59 -4.30 1.11 -6.03
N LEU A 60 -4.81 1.01 -7.26
CA LEU A 60 -6.01 0.23 -7.57
C LEU A 60 -5.87 -1.24 -7.14
N ALA A 61 -4.73 -1.85 -7.42
CA ALA A 61 -4.44 -3.23 -6.99
C ALA A 61 -4.44 -3.36 -5.46
N PHE A 62 -3.82 -2.41 -4.75
CA PHE A 62 -3.81 -2.38 -3.29
C PHE A 62 -5.21 -2.19 -2.70
N SER A 63 -5.96 -1.17 -3.14
CA SER A 63 -7.31 -0.87 -2.64
C SER A 63 -8.27 -2.04 -2.91
N SER A 64 -8.14 -2.69 -4.07
CA SER A 64 -8.93 -3.89 -4.40
C SER A 64 -8.58 -5.05 -3.46
N ALA A 65 -7.28 -5.34 -3.27
CA ALA A 65 -6.83 -6.38 -2.35
C ALA A 65 -7.26 -6.11 -0.90
N LEU A 66 -7.22 -4.84 -0.48
CA LEU A 66 -7.70 -4.39 0.83
C LEU A 66 -9.20 -4.67 1.02
N SER A 67 -10.02 -4.35 0.01
CA SER A 67 -11.46 -4.58 0.05
C SER A 67 -11.82 -6.06 0.10
N PHE A 68 -11.10 -6.89 -0.68
CA PHE A 68 -11.25 -8.34 -0.59
C PHE A 68 -10.80 -8.90 0.76
N ALA A 69 -9.69 -8.42 1.31
CA ALA A 69 -9.16 -8.86 2.60
C ALA A 69 -10.06 -8.49 3.78
N SER A 70 -10.80 -7.39 3.66
CA SER A 70 -11.68 -6.84 4.70
C SER A 70 -13.13 -7.31 4.59
N SER A 71 -13.47 -8.12 3.58
CA SER A 71 -14.81 -8.70 3.38
C SER A 71 -14.92 -10.20 3.73
N PRO A 72 -14.22 -10.77 4.74
CA PRO A 72 -14.29 -12.20 4.97
C PRO A 72 -15.69 -12.62 5.46
N PRO A 73 -16.26 -13.72 4.93
CA PRO A 73 -17.65 -14.13 5.19
C PRO A 73 -17.95 -14.50 6.65
N GLN A 74 -16.94 -14.74 7.49
CA GLN A 74 -17.07 -14.90 8.94
C GLN A 74 -15.79 -14.43 9.64
N PRO A 75 -15.86 -13.74 10.80
CA PRO A 75 -14.71 -13.39 11.62
C PRO A 75 -14.19 -14.64 12.35
N LYS A 76 -13.65 -15.60 11.59
CA LYS A 76 -13.00 -16.80 12.13
C LYS A 76 -11.49 -16.60 12.10
N ARG A 77 -10.81 -17.06 13.16
CA ARG A 77 -9.35 -17.01 13.27
C ARG A 77 -8.69 -17.71 12.05
N PRO A 78 -7.73 -17.07 11.37
CA PRO A 78 -7.03 -17.68 10.24
C PRO A 78 -6.27 -18.94 10.70
N VAL A 79 -6.07 -19.88 9.77
CA VAL A 79 -5.30 -21.10 10.06
C VAL A 79 -3.81 -20.73 10.08
N PRO A 80 -3.03 -21.24 11.05
CA PRO A 80 -1.58 -21.09 11.01
C PRO A 80 -1.03 -21.66 9.69
N PRO A 81 -0.05 -20.99 9.03
CA PRO A 81 0.46 -21.41 7.72
C PRO A 81 0.99 -22.85 7.71
N LEU A 82 1.60 -23.31 8.82
CA LEU A 82 2.05 -24.70 8.97
C LEU A 82 0.88 -25.69 8.92
N ARG A 83 -0.25 -25.40 9.58
CA ARG A 83 -1.44 -26.26 9.50
C ARG A 83 -2.06 -26.26 8.11
N LEU A 84 -1.95 -25.15 7.36
CA LEU A 84 -2.38 -25.06 5.97
C LEU A 84 -1.55 -25.96 5.05
N ALA A 85 -0.24 -26.06 5.30
CA ALA A 85 0.66 -26.96 4.57
C ALA A 85 0.37 -28.43 4.89
N PHE A 86 0.18 -28.77 6.17
CA PHE A 86 -0.14 -30.15 6.58
C PHE A 86 -1.54 -30.61 6.15
N SER A 87 -2.51 -29.70 6.05
CA SER A 87 -3.87 -30.05 5.63
C SER A 87 -4.03 -30.40 4.15
N LEU A 88 -3.08 -30.00 3.29
CA LEU A 88 -3.02 -30.45 1.88
C LEU A 88 -2.91 -31.97 1.78
N LEU A 89 -2.46 -32.63 2.86
CA LEU A 89 -2.27 -34.08 2.96
C LEU A 89 -3.45 -34.79 3.66
N SER A 90 -4.54 -34.10 4.04
CA SER A 90 -5.64 -34.66 4.83
C SER A 90 -7.03 -34.32 4.27
N SER A 91 -8.09 -35.00 4.73
CA SER A 91 -9.48 -34.72 4.35
C SER A 91 -9.97 -33.37 4.88
N TRP A 92 -10.57 -32.56 4.01
CA TRP A 92 -10.97 -31.19 4.31
C TRP A 92 -12.33 -31.14 5.00
N SER A 93 -12.39 -30.58 6.22
CA SER A 93 -13.68 -30.26 6.85
C SER A 93 -14.24 -28.93 6.32
N PRO A 94 -15.57 -28.71 6.33
CA PRO A 94 -16.17 -27.44 5.90
C PRO A 94 -15.66 -26.23 6.69
N ASP A 95 -15.38 -26.42 7.99
CA ASP A 95 -14.77 -25.39 8.84
C ASP A 95 -13.31 -25.11 8.50
N PHE A 96 -12.57 -26.15 8.10
CA PHE A 96 -11.20 -25.99 7.61
C PHE A 96 -11.20 -25.18 6.31
N HIS A 97 -12.08 -25.51 5.36
CA HIS A 97 -12.20 -24.79 4.10
C HIS A 97 -12.47 -23.29 4.30
N ARG A 98 -13.40 -22.92 5.19
CA ARG A 98 -13.70 -21.51 5.47
C ARG A 98 -12.50 -20.75 6.02
N ARG A 99 -11.71 -21.36 6.92
CA ARG A 99 -10.51 -20.72 7.48
C ARG A 99 -9.34 -20.70 6.50
N ALA A 100 -9.25 -21.70 5.62
CA ALA A 100 -8.26 -21.75 4.54
C ALA A 100 -8.47 -20.61 3.53
N VAL A 101 -9.73 -20.33 3.18
CA VAL A 101 -10.08 -19.17 2.31
C VAL A 101 -9.61 -17.86 2.92
N VAL A 102 -9.89 -17.60 4.21
CA VAL A 102 -9.40 -16.39 4.89
C VAL A 102 -7.87 -16.30 4.87
N SER A 103 -7.19 -17.43 5.08
CA SER A 103 -5.72 -17.48 5.06
C SER A 103 -5.16 -17.19 3.66
N PHE A 104 -5.78 -17.75 2.63
CA PHE A 104 -5.42 -17.50 1.22
C PHE A 104 -5.67 -16.04 0.83
N THR A 105 -6.81 -15.46 1.20
CA THR A 105 -7.12 -14.04 0.94
C THR A 105 -6.08 -13.13 1.60
N LEU A 106 -5.66 -13.44 2.84
CA LEU A 106 -4.62 -12.68 3.52
C LEU A 106 -3.24 -12.83 2.87
N MET A 107 -2.87 -14.03 2.43
CA MET A 107 -1.63 -14.25 1.68
C MET A 107 -1.63 -13.48 0.36
N LEU A 108 -2.76 -13.50 -0.35
CA LEU A 108 -2.94 -12.72 -1.58
C LEU A 108 -2.81 -11.23 -1.31
N PHE A 109 -3.43 -10.72 -0.24
CA PHE A 109 -3.28 -9.32 0.18
C PHE A 109 -1.82 -8.96 0.44
N VAL A 110 -1.07 -9.79 1.17
CA VAL A 110 0.36 -9.56 1.43
C VAL A 110 1.16 -9.53 0.13
N ALA A 111 0.91 -10.47 -0.79
CA ALA A 111 1.60 -10.51 -2.08
C ALA A 111 1.29 -9.28 -2.95
N VAL A 112 0.02 -8.90 -3.05
CA VAL A 112 -0.40 -7.72 -3.82
C VAL A 112 0.12 -6.44 -3.18
N ALA A 113 0.08 -6.30 -1.86
CA ALA A 113 0.62 -5.13 -1.16
C ALA A 113 2.14 -4.99 -1.37
N ALA A 114 2.89 -6.10 -1.40
CA ALA A 114 4.31 -6.07 -1.72
C ALA A 114 4.57 -5.61 -3.16
N ALA A 115 3.84 -6.16 -4.14
CA ALA A 115 3.94 -5.74 -5.54
C ALA A 115 3.51 -4.28 -5.75
N SER A 116 2.43 -3.84 -5.10
CA SER A 116 1.98 -2.46 -5.10
C SER A 116 3.00 -1.53 -4.45
N GLY A 117 3.64 -1.94 -3.37
CA GLY A 117 4.73 -1.18 -2.73
C GLY A 117 5.93 -1.00 -3.65
N PHE A 118 6.32 -2.04 -4.39
CA PHE A 118 7.36 -1.96 -5.42
C PHE A 118 7.02 -0.89 -6.47
N LEU A 119 5.86 -1.04 -7.11
CA LEU A 119 5.45 -0.19 -8.22
C LEU A 119 5.25 1.26 -7.76
N SER A 120 4.49 1.47 -6.69
CA SER A 120 4.15 2.81 -6.21
C SER A 120 5.37 3.63 -5.78
N VAL A 121 6.28 3.06 -4.98
CA VAL A 121 7.49 3.76 -4.52
C VAL A 121 8.41 4.03 -5.70
N ALA A 122 8.58 3.05 -6.60
CA ALA A 122 9.40 3.24 -7.79
C ALA A 122 8.82 4.35 -8.70
N SER A 123 7.50 4.39 -8.89
CA SER A 123 6.82 5.44 -9.67
C SER A 123 6.98 6.82 -9.07
N VAL A 124 6.84 6.97 -7.75
CA VAL A 124 7.01 8.27 -7.07
C VAL A 124 8.46 8.73 -7.12
N CYS A 125 9.40 7.83 -6.83
CA CYS A 125 10.83 8.15 -6.74
C CYS A 125 11.58 8.16 -8.08
N TRP A 126 10.98 7.74 -9.20
CA TRP A 126 11.64 7.75 -10.51
C TRP A 126 12.02 9.17 -10.94
N LEU A 127 13.31 9.44 -11.12
CA LEU A 127 13.83 10.71 -11.63
C LEU A 127 14.68 10.43 -12.88
N GLU A 128 14.44 11.14 -13.98
CA GLU A 128 15.29 11.02 -15.18
C GLU A 128 16.69 11.59 -14.88
N GLY A 129 17.75 10.91 -15.34
CA GLY A 129 19.13 11.37 -15.24
C GLY A 129 20.01 10.66 -14.21
N PHE A 130 19.46 9.80 -13.35
CA PHE A 130 20.23 8.83 -12.57
C PHE A 130 20.24 7.47 -13.29
N ASP A 131 21.28 6.65 -13.10
CA ASP A 131 21.43 5.27 -13.65
C ASP A 131 20.12 4.45 -13.56
N GLY A 132 19.25 4.61 -14.57
CA GLY A 132 17.80 4.63 -14.33
C GLY A 132 17.20 3.27 -14.03
N VAL A 133 17.70 2.22 -14.69
CA VAL A 133 17.18 0.86 -14.52
C VAL A 133 17.64 0.26 -13.20
N GLU A 134 18.90 0.46 -12.81
CA GLU A 134 19.42 -0.07 -11.54
C GLU A 134 18.78 0.65 -10.34
N LEU A 135 18.65 1.97 -10.42
CA LEU A 135 17.99 2.76 -9.38
C LEU A 135 16.52 2.36 -9.22
N PHE A 136 15.82 2.10 -10.33
CA PHE A 136 14.43 1.62 -10.30
C PHE A 136 14.28 0.30 -9.58
N TRP A 137 15.10 -0.70 -9.92
CA TRP A 137 15.07 -1.99 -9.25
C TRP A 137 15.46 -1.85 -7.78
N ARG A 138 16.45 -1.03 -7.45
CA ARG A 138 16.89 -0.80 -6.07
C ARG A 138 15.81 -0.13 -5.22
N VAL A 139 15.25 0.97 -5.70
CA VAL A 139 14.21 1.73 -4.99
C VAL A 139 12.89 0.95 -4.96
N GLY A 140 12.53 0.31 -6.06
CA GLY A 140 11.38 -0.59 -6.15
C GLY A 140 11.51 -1.77 -5.19
N PHE A 141 12.67 -2.42 -5.10
CA PHE A 141 12.89 -3.51 -4.15
C PHE A 141 12.75 -3.05 -2.70
N ARG A 142 13.24 -1.84 -2.36
CA ARG A 142 12.97 -1.26 -1.04
C ARG A 142 11.47 -1.02 -0.82
N GLY A 143 10.77 -0.54 -1.85
CA GLY A 143 9.30 -0.42 -1.86
C GLY A 143 8.58 -1.76 -1.66
N PHE A 144 9.08 -2.84 -2.25
CA PHE A 144 8.56 -4.21 -2.06
C PHE A 144 8.66 -4.63 -0.58
N VAL A 145 9.83 -4.43 0.04
CA VAL A 145 10.05 -4.72 1.46
C VAL A 145 9.13 -3.86 2.34
N CYS A 146 8.98 -2.57 2.03
CA CYS A 146 8.02 -1.70 2.72
C CYS A 146 6.58 -2.19 2.59
N GLY A 147 6.18 -2.65 1.41
CA GLY A 147 4.87 -3.25 1.16
C GLY A 147 4.63 -4.50 2.00
N LEU A 148 5.62 -5.39 2.09
CA LEU A 148 5.57 -6.56 2.97
C LEU A 148 5.44 -6.15 4.44
N LEU A 149 6.28 -5.24 4.91
CA LEU A 149 6.25 -4.78 6.30
C LEU A 149 4.89 -4.17 6.66
N TYR A 150 4.34 -3.34 5.77
CA TYR A 150 3.01 -2.79 5.93
C TYR A 150 1.94 -3.87 6.01
N ALA A 151 1.94 -4.82 5.08
CA ALA A 151 0.92 -5.86 5.01
C ALA A 151 1.01 -6.82 6.21
N PHE A 152 2.21 -7.19 6.64
CA PHE A 152 2.40 -7.98 7.87
C PHE A 152 1.93 -7.22 9.10
N PHE A 153 2.27 -5.93 9.22
CA PHE A 153 1.76 -5.09 10.30
C PHE A 153 0.22 -5.02 10.27
N TYR A 154 -0.37 -4.87 9.10
CA TYR A 154 -1.81 -4.79 8.88
C TYR A 154 -2.53 -6.08 9.31
N VAL A 155 -2.01 -7.24 8.89
CA VAL A 155 -2.56 -8.56 9.27
C VAL A 155 -2.33 -8.86 10.75
N TYR A 156 -1.13 -8.58 11.27
CA TYR A 156 -0.78 -8.80 12.69
C TYR A 156 -1.66 -7.97 13.62
N LYS A 157 -1.86 -6.69 13.28
CA LYS A 157 -2.74 -5.78 14.03
C LYS A 157 -4.21 -5.98 13.72
N GLN A 158 -4.57 -6.98 12.91
CA GLN A 158 -5.96 -7.32 12.72
C GLN A 158 -6.75 -6.08 12.25
N ARG A 159 -6.21 -5.38 11.25
CA ARG A 159 -6.80 -4.14 10.70
C ARG A 159 -7.79 -4.36 9.56
N TRP A 160 -7.90 -5.60 9.08
CA TRP A 160 -8.89 -6.09 8.13
C TRP A 160 -10.32 -6.28 8.67
N VAL A 161 -10.54 -6.07 9.97
CA VAL A 161 -11.83 -6.22 10.63
C VAL A 161 -12.37 -4.82 10.73
N LEU A 162 -13.63 -4.70 10.35
CA LEU A 162 -14.34 -3.45 10.41
C LEU A 162 -14.54 -3.05 11.88
N GLU A 163 -14.11 -1.85 12.23
CA GLU A 163 -14.33 -1.27 13.54
C GLU A 163 -15.80 -0.86 13.67
N PHE A 164 -16.46 -1.30 14.75
CA PHE A 164 -17.85 -0.94 15.04
C PHE A 164 -17.93 0.22 16.05
N PRO A 165 -18.90 1.13 15.91
CA PRO A 165 -19.97 1.16 14.90
C PRO A 165 -19.49 1.60 13.51
N ILE A 166 -20.01 0.99 12.44
CA ILE A 166 -19.68 1.36 11.06
C ILE A 166 -20.11 2.83 10.83
N ILE A 167 -19.14 3.69 10.65
CA ILE A 167 -19.36 5.14 10.55
C ILE A 167 -19.80 5.47 9.12
N GLN A 168 -21.12 5.53 8.88
CA GLN A 168 -21.66 5.99 7.61
C GLN A 168 -21.55 7.53 7.52
N ARG A 169 -20.48 8.02 6.90
CA ARG A 169 -20.28 9.46 6.62
C ARG A 169 -20.02 9.69 5.15
N PRO A 170 -20.37 10.87 4.62
CA PRO A 170 -19.92 11.25 3.29
C PRO A 170 -18.38 11.17 3.21
N PRO A 171 -17.81 10.62 2.12
CA PRO A 171 -16.38 10.34 2.05
C PRO A 171 -15.46 11.54 2.32
N PHE A 172 -15.88 12.75 1.94
CA PHE A 172 -15.16 13.98 2.26
C PHE A 172 -14.94 14.19 3.77
N PHE A 173 -15.98 13.97 4.59
CA PHE A 173 -15.88 14.11 6.04
C PHE A 173 -15.06 12.98 6.66
N SER A 174 -15.17 11.76 6.11
CA SER A 174 -14.33 10.63 6.53
C SER A 174 -12.85 10.93 6.27
N PHE A 175 -12.52 11.41 5.06
CA PHE A 175 -11.17 11.82 4.68
C PHE A 175 -10.60 12.89 5.63
N LYS A 176 -11.35 13.98 5.86
CA LYS A 176 -10.92 15.08 6.72
C LYS A 176 -10.56 14.61 8.13
N MET A 177 -11.34 13.68 8.68
CA MET A 177 -11.10 13.13 10.03
C MET A 177 -9.99 12.08 10.05
N GLY A 178 -9.85 11.28 8.99
CA GLY A 178 -8.81 10.25 8.87
C GLY A 178 -7.41 10.81 8.59
N LEU A 179 -7.32 11.99 7.96
CA LEU A 179 -6.06 12.56 7.47
C LEU A 179 -4.98 12.75 8.57
N PRO A 180 -5.25 13.35 9.75
CA PRO A 180 -4.23 13.51 10.79
C PRO A 180 -3.70 12.17 11.32
N SER A 181 -4.58 11.19 11.49
CA SER A 181 -4.22 9.82 11.89
C SER A 181 -3.37 9.14 10.81
N ALA A 182 -3.78 9.26 9.55
CA ALA A 182 -3.07 8.71 8.40
C ALA A 182 -1.65 9.30 8.30
N ILE A 183 -1.49 10.62 8.42
CA ILE A 183 -0.19 11.29 8.42
C ILE A 183 0.69 10.75 9.56
N LYS A 184 0.16 10.68 10.79
CA LYS A 184 0.92 10.18 11.95
C LYS A 184 1.39 8.75 11.76
N LYS A 185 0.54 7.87 11.21
CA LYS A 185 0.90 6.46 10.94
C LYS A 185 1.90 6.36 9.80
N ALA A 186 1.66 7.08 8.70
CA ALA A 186 2.55 7.12 7.55
C ALA A 186 3.96 7.60 7.94
N LEU A 187 4.08 8.66 8.76
CA LEU A 187 5.37 9.14 9.28
C LEU A 187 6.10 8.08 10.13
N LYS A 188 5.38 7.36 11.00
CA LYS A 188 5.98 6.30 11.82
C LYS A 188 6.49 5.16 10.96
N LEU A 189 5.70 4.74 9.97
CA LEU A 189 6.04 3.63 9.08
C LEU A 189 7.17 4.01 8.12
N SER A 190 7.16 5.21 7.54
CA SER A 190 8.24 5.70 6.68
C SER A 190 9.53 5.92 7.47
N GLY A 191 9.44 6.39 8.71
CA GLY A 191 10.59 6.49 9.62
C GLY A 191 11.22 5.12 9.92
N ALA A 192 10.41 4.10 10.21
CA ALA A 192 10.89 2.73 10.38
C ALA A 192 11.53 2.20 9.09
N ALA A 193 10.87 2.38 7.94
CA ALA A 193 11.37 1.98 6.63
C ALA A 193 12.72 2.63 6.29
N TYR A 194 12.88 3.92 6.61
CA TYR A 194 14.14 4.65 6.45
C TYR A 194 15.27 4.02 7.26
N LEU A 195 15.04 3.71 8.54
CA LEU A 195 16.04 3.07 9.40
C LEU A 195 16.43 1.68 8.86
N PHE A 196 15.45 0.85 8.47
CA PHE A 196 15.72 -0.45 7.87
C PHE A 196 16.46 -0.36 6.53
N SER A 197 16.18 0.66 5.71
CA SER A 197 16.86 0.93 4.44
C SER A 197 18.31 1.41 4.63
N ALA A 198 18.58 2.16 5.71
CA ALA A 198 19.91 2.71 6.00
C ALA A 198 20.87 1.65 6.56
N LEU A 199 20.38 0.70 7.37
CA LEU A 199 21.20 -0.30 8.06
C LEU A 199 22.16 -1.07 7.13
N PRO A 200 21.73 -1.68 6.01
CA PRO A 200 22.63 -2.44 5.13
C PRO A 200 23.76 -1.60 4.52
N VAL A 201 23.55 -0.29 4.38
CA VAL A 201 24.54 0.61 3.79
C VAL A 201 25.59 1.03 4.80
N VAL A 202 25.22 1.19 6.08
CA VAL A 202 26.19 1.43 7.17
C VAL A 202 27.16 0.25 7.32
N PHE A 203 26.69 -0.99 7.14
CA PHE A 203 27.56 -2.17 7.15
C PHE A 203 28.48 -2.29 5.92
N ARG A 204 28.23 -1.49 4.87
CA ARG A 204 29.07 -1.44 3.65
C ARG A 204 29.91 -0.16 3.65
N ALA A 205 30.80 -0.05 4.62
CA ALA A 205 31.70 1.10 4.84
C ALA A 205 32.54 1.49 3.61
N ASP A 206 32.76 0.54 2.68
CA ASP A 206 33.57 0.75 1.47
C ASP A 206 32.96 1.76 0.47
N GLN A 207 31.64 1.99 0.52
CA GLN A 207 30.95 2.93 -0.38
C GLN A 207 30.92 4.38 0.12
N LEU A 208 31.35 4.66 1.35
CA LEU A 208 31.32 5.99 1.96
C LEU A 208 32.66 6.74 1.85
N LYS A 209 33.59 6.26 1.02
CA LYS A 209 34.97 6.79 0.93
C LYS A 209 35.10 8.15 0.25
N SER A 210 34.06 8.68 -0.41
CA SER A 210 34.09 9.99 -1.06
C SER A 210 32.89 10.87 -0.68
N GLU A 211 33.10 12.18 -0.56
CA GLU A 211 32.05 13.16 -0.25
C GLU A 211 30.91 13.11 -1.28
N VAL A 212 31.24 12.88 -2.55
CA VAL A 212 30.27 12.73 -3.65
C VAL A 212 29.38 11.49 -3.44
N ALA A 213 29.95 10.38 -2.97
CA ALA A 213 29.18 9.17 -2.68
C ALA A 213 28.25 9.35 -1.47
N ILE A 214 28.70 10.08 -0.44
CA ILE A 214 27.89 10.43 0.73
C ILE A 214 26.71 11.31 0.32
N GLY A 215 26.94 12.34 -0.51
CA GLY A 215 25.87 13.21 -1.03
C GLY A 215 24.81 12.46 -1.84
N LYS A 216 25.24 11.55 -2.74
CA LYS A 216 24.33 10.68 -3.51
C LYS A 216 23.51 9.78 -2.59
N PHE A 217 24.14 9.18 -1.58
CA PHE A 217 23.45 8.34 -0.60
C PHE A 217 22.39 9.11 0.19
N ILE A 218 22.72 10.30 0.70
CA ILE A 218 21.77 11.14 1.46
C ILE A 218 20.56 11.50 0.58
N SER A 219 20.81 11.92 -0.67
CA SER A 219 19.75 12.26 -1.63
C SER A 219 18.83 11.07 -1.93
N GLU A 220 19.39 9.87 -2.11
CA GLU A 220 18.61 8.65 -2.32
C GLU A 220 17.75 8.28 -1.12
N GLN A 221 18.28 8.43 0.11
CA GLN A 221 17.52 8.12 1.32
C GLN A 221 16.41 9.14 1.59
N ILE A 222 16.64 10.43 1.33
CA ILE A 222 15.61 11.47 1.41
C ILE A 222 14.50 11.18 0.39
N THR A 223 14.87 10.92 -0.86
CA THR A 223 13.92 10.58 -1.93
C THR A 223 13.10 9.34 -1.58
N PHE A 224 13.75 8.30 -1.05
CA PHE A 224 13.09 7.07 -0.61
C PHE A 224 12.14 7.30 0.58
N TYR A 225 12.55 8.09 1.58
CA TYR A 225 11.70 8.44 2.71
C TYR A 225 10.45 9.21 2.27
N ILE A 226 10.60 10.18 1.37
CA ILE A 226 9.49 10.95 0.81
C ILE A 226 8.55 10.05 0.01
N GLY A 227 9.10 9.18 -0.86
CA GLY A 227 8.29 8.27 -1.67
C GLY A 227 7.51 7.26 -0.82
N THR A 228 8.17 6.63 0.15
CA THR A 228 7.50 5.70 1.07
C THR A 228 6.46 6.39 1.94
N PHE A 229 6.73 7.62 2.40
CA PHE A 229 5.74 8.42 3.12
C PHE A 229 4.50 8.69 2.27
N ALA A 230 4.67 9.10 1.02
CA ALA A 230 3.55 9.35 0.10
C ALA A 230 2.69 8.08 -0.11
N VAL A 231 3.35 6.94 -0.33
CA VAL A 231 2.67 5.65 -0.52
C VAL A 231 1.92 5.22 0.74
N PHE A 232 2.55 5.26 1.91
CA PHE A 232 1.90 4.91 3.17
C PHE A 232 0.77 5.87 3.53
N LEU A 233 0.88 7.15 3.17
CA LEU A 233 -0.21 8.10 3.34
C LEU A 233 -1.42 7.69 2.50
N CYS A 234 -1.24 7.34 1.22
CA CYS A 234 -2.32 6.81 0.39
C CYS A 234 -2.93 5.56 1.01
N TRP A 235 -2.13 4.58 1.42
CA TRP A 235 -2.64 3.32 1.97
C TRP A 235 -3.38 3.48 3.30
N GLU A 236 -2.92 4.38 4.17
CA GLU A 236 -3.62 4.69 5.42
C GLU A 236 -4.93 5.43 5.16
N LEU A 237 -4.97 6.31 4.15
CA LEU A 237 -6.21 6.96 3.72
C LEU A 237 -7.19 5.96 3.11
N ASP A 238 -6.73 5.04 2.27
CA ASP A 238 -7.53 3.94 1.72
C ASP A 238 -8.13 3.09 2.84
N HIS A 239 -7.32 2.72 3.83
CA HIS A 239 -7.81 2.01 4.99
C HIS A 239 -8.87 2.80 5.76
N HIS A 240 -8.65 4.10 5.97
CA HIS A 240 -9.63 4.97 6.64
C HIS A 240 -10.92 5.17 5.81
N LEU A 241 -10.84 5.15 4.48
CA LEU A 241 -12.01 5.24 3.59
C LEU A 241 -12.79 3.91 3.51
N HIS A 242 -12.09 2.79 3.66
CA HIS A 242 -12.70 1.47 3.62
C HIS A 242 -13.45 1.12 4.92
N GLN A 243 -12.92 1.56 6.07
CA GLN A 243 -13.53 1.40 7.40
C GLN A 243 -14.82 2.21 7.52
#